data_AF-A0A6I4XI39-F1
#
_entry.id   AF-A0A6I4XI39-F1
#
_cell.length_a   1.000
_cell.length_b   1.000
_cell.length_c   1.000
_cell.angle_alpha   90.00
_cell.angle_beta   90.00
_cell.angle_gamma   90.00
#
_symmetry.space_group_name_H-M   'P 1'
#
loop_
_entity.id
_entity.type
_entity.pdbx_description
1 polymer ?
#
loop_
_entity_poly.entity_id
_entity_poly.type
_entity_poly.pdbx_seq_one_letter_code
_entity_poly.pdbx_strand_id
1 'polypeptide(L)' 'RTDLIDCFKTLDVPQFTLEELKDKAYNIVGTPEPIKYGDKVVALIEYRDGSLIDVVRNV' A
#
# COMPACT_ATOMS: atom_id res chain seq x y z
N ARG A 1 -13.33 7.65 2.75
CA ARG A 1 -14.33 8.46 2.00
C ARG A 1 -15.68 7.83 2.24
N THR A 2 -16.46 8.37 3.17
CA THR A 2 -17.75 7.77 3.58
C THR A 2 -18.82 7.95 2.51
N ASP A 3 -18.78 9.08 1.81
CA ASP A 3 -19.65 9.42 0.69
C ASP A 3 -19.63 8.37 -0.44
N LEU A 4 -18.44 7.90 -0.84
CA LEU A 4 -18.31 6.88 -1.88
C LEU A 4 -18.80 5.52 -1.40
N ILE A 5 -18.51 5.16 -0.14
CA ILE A 5 -19.00 3.92 0.46
C ILE A 5 -20.53 3.92 0.39
N ASP A 6 -21.17 5.01 0.79
CA ASP A 6 -22.62 5.18 0.74
C ASP A 6 -23.19 5.03 -0.68
N CYS A 7 -22.56 5.66 -1.68
CA CYS A 7 -22.96 5.53 -3.08
C CYS A 7 -22.88 4.09 -3.62
N PHE A 8 -21.92 3.30 -3.15
CA PHE A 8 -21.66 1.96 -3.67
C PHE A 8 -22.24 0.82 -2.81
N LYS A 9 -22.99 1.11 -1.73
CA LYS A 9 -23.56 0.07 -0.85
C LYS A 9 -24.44 -0.95 -1.56
N THR A 10 -25.17 -0.53 -2.59
CA THR A 10 -26.15 -1.37 -3.31
C THR A 10 -25.56 -2.01 -4.58
N LEU A 11 -24.28 -1.82 -4.83
CA LEU A 11 -23.61 -2.33 -6.01
C LEU A 11 -23.33 -3.83 -5.85
N ASP A 12 -23.69 -4.62 -6.86
CA ASP A 12 -23.57 -6.08 -6.85
C ASP A 12 -22.14 -6.54 -7.19
N VAL A 13 -21.17 -6.10 -6.40
CA VAL A 13 -19.76 -6.51 -6.45
C VAL A 13 -19.27 -6.74 -5.03
N PRO A 14 -18.49 -7.80 -4.78
CA PRO A 14 -17.89 -8.02 -3.47
C PRO A 14 -17.00 -6.85 -3.06
N GLN A 15 -17.35 -6.24 -1.92
CA GLN A 15 -16.58 -5.17 -1.30
C GLN A 15 -15.84 -5.75 -0.10
N PHE A 16 -14.56 -5.41 0.01
CA PHE A 16 -13.69 -5.87 1.09
C PHE A 16 -12.99 -4.68 1.73
N THR A 17 -12.60 -4.83 2.98
CA THR A 17 -11.63 -3.88 3.57
C THR A 17 -10.23 -4.12 3.00
N LEU A 18 -9.34 -3.14 3.18
CA LEU A 18 -7.95 -3.28 2.77
C LEU A 18 -7.26 -4.43 3.52
N GLU A 19 -7.61 -4.60 4.80
CA GLU A 19 -7.09 -5.64 5.68
C GLU A 19 -7.52 -7.03 5.21
N GLU A 20 -8.78 -7.22 4.82
CA GLU A 20 -9.25 -8.49 4.26
C GLU A 20 -8.52 -8.88 2.97
N LEU A 21 -8.25 -7.91 2.10
CA LEU A 21 -7.47 -8.14 0.88
C LEU A 21 -6.01 -8.48 1.19
N LYS A 22 -5.40 -7.79 2.15
CA LYS A 22 -4.06 -8.10 2.65
C LYS A 22 -4.01 -9.53 3.19
N ASP A 23 -4.93 -9.89 4.08
CA ASP A 23 -4.95 -11.22 4.70
C ASP A 23 -5.17 -12.32 3.67
N LYS A 24 -6.06 -12.10 2.68
CA LYS A 24 -6.22 -13.02 1.53
C LYS A 24 -4.91 -13.22 0.78
N ALA A 25 -4.15 -12.16 0.51
CA ALA A 25 -2.86 -12.28 -0.17
C ALA A 25 -1.86 -13.10 0.65
N TYR A 26 -1.71 -12.78 1.94
CA TYR A 26 -0.80 -13.48 2.85
C TYR A 26 -1.19 -14.95 3.07
N ASN A 27 -2.49 -15.28 3.02
CA ASN A 27 -2.94 -16.67 3.11
C ASN A 27 -2.60 -17.50 1.86
N ILE A 28 -2.45 -16.87 0.69
CA ILE A 28 -2.11 -17.56 -0.55
C ILE A 28 -0.60 -17.77 -0.67
N VAL A 29 0.20 -16.72 -0.40
CA VAL A 29 1.65 -16.73 -0.67
C VAL A 29 2.53 -16.73 0.58
N GLY A 30 1.93 -16.64 1.77
CA GLY A 30 2.64 -16.51 3.03
C GLY A 30 3.12 -15.08 3.32
N THR A 31 3.90 -14.94 4.38
CA THR A 31 4.56 -13.69 4.75
C THR A 31 5.85 -13.54 3.95
N PRO A 32 6.04 -12.42 3.21
CA PRO A 32 7.25 -12.21 2.43
C PRO A 32 8.48 -12.07 3.32
N GLU A 33 9.62 -12.59 2.87
CA GLU A 33 10.91 -12.34 3.51
C GLU A 33 11.30 -10.86 3.32
N PRO A 34 11.67 -10.13 4.40
CA PRO A 34 12.10 -8.74 4.27
C PRO A 34 13.36 -8.61 3.41
N ILE A 35 13.36 -7.64 2.50
CA ILE A 35 14.56 -7.27 1.73
C ILE A 35 15.55 -6.58 2.68
N LYS A 36 16.84 -6.94 2.55
CA LYS A 36 17.93 -6.28 3.29
C LYS A 36 18.31 -5.01 2.55
N TYR A 37 17.98 -3.85 3.12
CA TYR A 37 18.40 -2.56 2.60
C TYR A 37 19.68 -2.09 3.29
N GLY A 38 20.53 -1.37 2.55
CA GLY A 38 21.67 -0.64 3.09
C GLY A 38 21.30 0.76 3.61
N ASP A 39 22.32 1.52 4.00
CA ASP A 39 22.16 2.88 4.53
C ASP A 39 22.26 4.00 3.50
N LYS A 40 22.74 3.69 2.29
CA LYS A 40 22.91 4.71 1.26
C LYS A 40 21.57 5.05 0.65
N VAL A 41 21.15 6.31 0.81
CA VAL A 41 20.02 6.87 0.06
C VAL A 41 20.42 7.02 -1.40
N VAL A 42 19.66 6.39 -2.30
CA VAL A 42 19.90 6.39 -3.74
C VAL A 42 18.91 7.26 -4.51
N ALA A 43 17.74 7.56 -3.94
CA ALA A 43 16.78 8.51 -4.52
C ALA A 43 15.88 9.14 -3.45
N LEU A 44 15.33 10.32 -3.77
CA LEU A 44 14.33 11.03 -2.98
C LEU A 44 13.00 11.00 -3.72
N ILE A 45 11.91 10.81 -2.98
CA ILE A 45 10.55 10.82 -3.53
C ILE A 45 9.89 12.12 -3.09
N GLU A 46 9.80 13.04 -4.05
CA GLU A 46 9.17 14.35 -3.89
C GLU A 46 7.68 14.24 -4.25
N TYR A 47 6.84 14.77 -3.36
CA TYR A 47 5.41 14.87 -3.58
C TYR A 47 5.07 16.12 -4.38
N ARG A 48 3.85 16.15 -4.91
CA ARG A 48 3.39 17.18 -5.86
C ARG A 48 3.50 18.63 -5.35
N ASP A 49 3.60 18.83 -4.05
CA ASP A 49 3.71 20.14 -3.39
C ASP A 49 5.18 20.54 -3.09
N GLY A 50 6.15 19.74 -3.50
CA GLY A 50 7.56 19.94 -3.24
C GLY A 50 8.07 19.34 -1.92
N SER A 51 7.19 18.72 -1.12
CA SER A 51 7.60 18.05 0.11
C SER A 51 8.23 16.68 -0.18
N LEU A 52 9.20 16.26 0.63
CA LEU A 52 9.74 14.91 0.56
C LEU A 52 8.86 13.96 1.37
N ILE A 53 8.34 12.92 0.72
CA ILE A 53 7.46 11.94 1.37
C ILE A 53 8.14 10.60 1.65
N ASP A 54 9.20 10.28 0.92
CA ASP A 54 9.89 9.01 1.09
C ASP A 54 11.32 9.05 0.48
N VAL A 55 12.12 8.03 0.78
CA VAL A 55 13.49 7.85 0.28
C VAL A 55 13.71 6.40 -0.16
N VAL A 56 14.44 6.22 -1.26
CA VAL A 56 14.87 4.88 -1.71
C VAL A 56 16.27 4.61 -1.19
N ARG A 57 16.45 3.46 -0.53
CA ARG A 57 17.76 2.97 -0.06
C ARG A 57 18.30 1.90 -1.01
N ASN A 58 19.63 1.78 -1.07
CA ASN A 58 20.27 0.72 -1.85
C ASN A 58 19.90 -0.67 -1.31
N VAL A 59 19.84 -1.65 -2.22
CA VAL A 59 19.76 -3.09 -1.90
C VAL A 59 21.16 -3.69 -2.01
#